data_AF-A0A937Q1L2-F1
#
_entry.id   AF-A0A937Q1L2-F1
#
_cell.length_a   1.000
_cell.length_b   1.000
_cell.length_c   1.000
_cell.angle_alpha   90.00
_cell.angle_beta   90.00
_cell.angle_gamma   90.00
#
_symmetry.space_group_name_H-M   'P 1'
#
loop_
_entity.id
_entity.type
_entity.pdbx_description
1 polymer ?
#
loop_
_entity_poly.entity_id
_entity_poly.type
_entity_poly.pdbx_seq_one_letter_code
_entity_poly.pdbx_strand_id
1 'polypeptide(L)'
;MAAEDEVYEERVSFLFNIRVPMWRYVLCVWLIAFVPSVAISGILVATGVIGEETDLELGGFGPVIDFVLIVAVSPIIETLLLSVILRLLSLVTKARYSLAVMSCVVWAGMHSLASPAWGIVVAWPFFVFSCAYLAWRRKSWWHAVAAACLIHMLQNLLPGFAIALTG
;
A
#
# COMPACT_ATOMS: atom_id res chain seq x y z
N MET A 1 -3.60 18.89 -23.72
CA MET A 1 -3.10 18.91 -22.32
C MET A 1 -3.58 17.72 -21.51
N ALA A 2 -4.71 17.75 -20.77
CA ALA A 2 -5.04 16.65 -19.83
C ALA A 2 -5.12 15.23 -20.44
N ALA A 3 -5.62 15.09 -21.68
CA ALA A 3 -5.69 13.81 -22.37
C ALA A 3 -4.32 13.31 -22.89
N GLU A 4 -3.39 14.21 -23.18
CA GLU A 4 -2.03 13.86 -23.63
C GLU A 4 -1.17 13.45 -22.44
N ASP A 5 -1.30 14.14 -21.30
CA ASP A 5 -0.64 13.80 -20.05
C ASP A 5 -1.08 12.41 -19.55
N GLU A 6 -2.37 12.08 -19.67
CA GLU A 6 -2.90 10.75 -19.30
C GLU A 6 -2.34 9.63 -20.19
N VAL A 7 -2.13 9.91 -21.48
CA VAL A 7 -1.56 8.95 -22.45
C VAL A 7 -0.06 8.78 -22.24
N TYR A 8 0.66 9.82 -21.82
CA TYR A 8 2.08 9.75 -21.47
C TYR A 8 2.32 8.99 -20.16
N GLU A 9 1.55 9.27 -19.10
CA GLU A 9 1.64 8.53 -17.82
C GLU A 9 1.43 7.02 -18.03
N GLU A 10 0.50 6.67 -18.92
CA GLU A 10 0.12 5.29 -19.22
C GLU A 10 1.18 4.54 -20.05
N ARG A 11 1.99 5.26 -20.83
CA ARG A 11 3.04 4.66 -21.67
C ARG A 11 4.37 4.48 -20.96
N VAL A 12 4.63 5.23 -19.88
CA VAL A 12 5.95 5.28 -19.24
C VAL A 12 5.99 4.56 -17.89
N SER A 13 4.91 4.58 -17.10
CA SER A 13 4.93 3.97 -15.76
C SER A 13 4.46 2.52 -15.77
N PHE A 14 5.35 1.59 -15.42
CA PHE A 14 5.02 0.16 -15.24
C PHE A 14 3.84 -0.05 -14.27
N LEU A 15 3.66 0.83 -13.29
CA LEU A 15 2.56 0.78 -12.31
C LEU A 15 1.17 0.83 -12.96
N PHE A 16 1.03 1.44 -14.14
CA PHE A 16 -0.26 1.51 -14.84
C PHE A 16 -0.39 0.49 -16.00
N ASN A 17 0.60 -0.39 -16.17
CA ASN A 17 0.61 -1.36 -17.26
C ASN A 17 -0.15 -2.65 -16.92
N ILE A 18 -1.44 -2.70 -17.25
CA ILE A 18 -2.31 -3.88 -17.05
C ILE A 18 -2.35 -4.85 -18.26
N ARG A 19 -1.41 -4.75 -19.20
CA ARG A 19 -1.33 -5.66 -20.37
C ARG A 19 -0.77 -7.03 -20.02
N VAL A 20 -0.08 -7.13 -18.89
CA VAL A 20 0.46 -8.39 -18.35
C VAL A 20 -0.59 -9.13 -17.50
N PRO A 21 -0.51 -10.46 -17.34
CA PRO A 21 -1.41 -11.19 -16.46
C PRO A 21 -1.26 -10.74 -15.00
N MET A 22 -2.35 -10.76 -14.22
CA MET A 22 -2.42 -10.21 -12.87
C MET A 22 -1.33 -10.73 -11.94
N TRP A 23 -1.02 -12.03 -11.97
CA TRP A 23 0.01 -12.59 -11.08
C TRP A 23 1.40 -11.99 -11.34
N ARG A 24 1.77 -11.75 -12.62
CA ARG A 24 3.04 -11.08 -12.97
C ARG A 24 3.02 -9.63 -12.52
N TYR A 25 1.90 -8.96 -12.75
CA TYR A 25 1.70 -7.59 -12.30
C TYR A 25 1.90 -7.49 -10.78
N VAL A 26 1.19 -8.32 -10.01
CA VAL A 26 1.24 -8.35 -8.54
C VAL A 26 2.66 -8.57 -8.05
N LEU A 27 3.39 -9.55 -8.59
CA LEU A 27 4.77 -9.81 -8.18
C LEU A 27 5.72 -8.64 -8.47
N CYS A 28 5.67 -8.08 -9.67
CA CYS A 28 6.55 -6.97 -10.03
C CYS A 28 6.22 -5.70 -9.25
N VAL A 29 4.93 -5.38 -9.07
CA VAL A 29 4.50 -4.19 -8.34
C VAL A 29 4.69 -4.36 -6.83
N TRP A 30 4.57 -5.57 -6.30
CA TRP A 30 4.98 -5.88 -4.93
C TRP A 30 6.45 -5.56 -4.69
N LEU A 31 7.36 -5.94 -5.58
CA LEU A 31 8.78 -5.57 -5.42
C LEU A 31 8.98 -4.04 -5.44
N ILE A 32 8.22 -3.31 -6.25
CA ILE A 32 8.25 -1.84 -6.27
C ILE A 32 7.71 -1.25 -4.96
N ALA A 33 6.72 -1.86 -4.32
CA ALA A 33 6.23 -1.43 -2.99
C ALA A 33 7.21 -1.81 -1.86
N PHE A 34 7.70 -3.05 -1.90
CA PHE A 34 8.41 -3.70 -0.81
C PHE A 34 9.84 -3.18 -0.65
N VAL A 35 10.61 -3.11 -1.74
CA VAL A 35 12.04 -2.73 -1.65
C VAL A 35 12.22 -1.32 -1.06
N PRO A 36 11.52 -0.27 -1.54
CA PRO A 36 11.68 1.06 -0.98
C PRO A 36 11.11 1.19 0.42
N SER A 37 10.01 0.50 0.76
CA SER A 37 9.45 0.55 2.12
C SER A 37 10.38 -0.09 3.15
N VAL A 38 11.01 -1.22 2.83
CA VAL A 38 12.06 -1.82 3.69
C VAL A 38 13.27 -0.90 3.80
N ALA A 39 13.71 -0.27 2.71
CA ALA A 39 14.81 0.69 2.76
C ALA A 39 14.49 1.91 3.64
N ILE A 40 13.28 2.47 3.51
CA ILE A 40 12.80 3.57 4.36
C ILE A 40 12.78 3.14 5.83
N SER A 41 12.18 1.98 6.13
CA SER A 41 12.15 1.43 7.49
C SER A 41 13.56 1.25 8.07
N GLY A 42 14.48 0.66 7.30
CA GLY A 42 15.88 0.50 7.72
C GLY A 42 16.60 1.81 7.98
N ILE A 43 16.36 2.86 7.18
CA ILE A 43 16.92 4.21 7.41
C ILE A 43 16.36 4.81 8.69
N LEU A 44 15.05 4.71 8.93
CA LEU A 44 14.42 5.25 10.14
C LEU A 44 14.92 4.55 11.42
N VAL A 45 15.14 3.23 11.36
CA VAL A 45 15.77 2.47 12.45
C VAL A 45 17.23 2.91 12.65
N ALA A 46 18.02 2.99 11.57
CA ALA A 46 19.43 3.37 11.63
C ALA A 46 19.66 4.82 12.14
N THR A 47 18.67 5.69 11.95
CA THR A 47 18.71 7.09 12.42
C THR A 47 18.11 7.29 13.81
N GLY A 48 17.55 6.24 14.42
CA GLY A 48 16.90 6.31 15.74
C GLY A 48 15.55 7.01 15.73
N VAL A 49 14.92 7.21 14.57
CA VAL A 49 13.55 7.72 14.46
C VAL A 49 12.54 6.67 14.90
N ILE A 50 12.86 5.39 14.65
CA ILE A 50 12.14 4.22 15.16
C ILE A 50 13.07 3.47 16.13
N GLY A 51 12.64 3.27 17.38
CA GLY A 51 13.30 2.49 18.43
C GLY A 51 12.29 1.84 19.40
N GLU A 52 12.76 1.22 20.48
CA GLU A 52 11.94 0.39 21.42
C GLU A 52 10.71 1.12 22.00
N GLU A 53 10.78 2.44 22.22
CA GLU A 53 9.66 3.21 22.78
C GLU A 53 8.65 3.70 21.72
N THR A 54 8.92 3.48 20.43
CA THR A 54 8.05 3.86 19.31
C THR A 54 7.39 2.67 18.64
N ASP A 55 7.58 1.47 19.19
CA ASP A 55 6.96 0.26 18.70
C ASP A 55 5.44 0.38 18.83
N LEU A 56 4.76 0.14 17.72
CA LEU A 56 3.34 -0.15 17.75
C LEU A 56 3.18 -1.50 18.45
N GLU A 57 2.42 -1.53 19.55
CA GLU A 57 1.91 -2.78 20.11
C GLU A 57 0.92 -3.42 19.11
N LEU A 58 1.47 -4.10 18.11
CA LEU A 58 0.71 -4.89 17.15
C LEU A 58 0.52 -6.29 17.74
N GLY A 59 -0.63 -6.53 18.34
CA GLY A 59 -1.06 -7.88 18.73
C GLY A 59 -1.61 -7.98 20.14
N GLY A 60 -1.53 -9.20 20.69
CA GLY A 60 -2.07 -9.53 22.02
C GLY A 60 -3.17 -10.58 21.99
N PHE A 61 -3.51 -11.09 20.80
CA PHE A 61 -4.44 -12.21 20.63
C PHE A 61 -3.73 -13.55 20.46
N GLY A 62 -2.40 -13.54 20.33
CA GLY A 62 -1.54 -14.71 20.16
C GLY A 62 -0.99 -14.82 18.73
N PRO A 63 0.17 -15.47 18.54
CA PRO A 63 1.00 -15.31 17.33
C PRO A 63 0.28 -15.70 16.04
N VAL A 64 -0.54 -16.76 16.07
CA VAL A 64 -1.29 -17.21 14.89
C VAL A 64 -2.42 -16.23 14.54
N ILE A 65 -3.11 -15.70 15.54
CA ILE A 65 -4.23 -14.76 15.31
C ILE A 65 -3.66 -13.44 14.79
N ASP A 66 -2.60 -12.93 15.42
CA ASP A 66 -1.95 -11.68 15.02
C ASP A 66 -1.38 -11.78 13.59
N PHE A 67 -0.78 -12.92 13.22
CA PHE A 67 -0.38 -13.20 11.83
C PHE A 67 -1.55 -13.07 10.84
N VAL A 68 -2.67 -13.74 11.12
CA VAL A 68 -3.85 -13.73 10.23
C VAL A 68 -4.43 -12.32 10.12
N LEU A 69 -4.49 -11.60 11.23
CA LEU A 69 -4.97 -10.22 11.25
C LEU A 69 -4.11 -9.31 10.36
N ILE A 70 -2.79 -9.41 10.48
CA ILE A 70 -1.83 -8.55 9.77
C ILE A 70 -1.72 -8.91 8.29
N VAL A 71 -1.66 -10.20 7.97
CA VAL A 71 -1.38 -10.66 6.59
C VAL A 71 -2.64 -10.68 5.74
N ALA A 72 -3.81 -10.92 6.33
CA ALA A 72 -5.04 -11.11 5.57
C ALA A 72 -6.14 -10.10 5.93
N VAL A 73 -6.54 -10.02 7.21
CA VAL A 73 -7.75 -9.26 7.59
C VAL A 73 -7.56 -7.76 7.40
N SER A 74 -6.47 -7.17 7.92
CA SER A 74 -6.15 -5.75 7.76
C SER A 74 -6.02 -5.38 6.27
N PRO A 75 -5.23 -6.08 5.44
CA PRO A 75 -5.12 -5.76 4.02
C PRO A 75 -6.45 -5.76 3.26
N ILE A 76 -7.36 -6.69 3.59
CA ILE A 76 -8.70 -6.73 2.99
C ILE A 76 -9.50 -5.48 3.38
N ILE A 77 -9.59 -5.19 4.68
CA ILE A 77 -10.35 -4.04 5.20
C ILE A 77 -9.78 -2.73 4.65
N GLU A 78 -8.46 -2.57 4.71
CA GLU A 78 -7.77 -1.37 4.26
C GLU A 78 -7.89 -1.18 2.75
N THR A 79 -7.84 -2.24 1.94
CA THR A 79 -8.05 -2.13 0.49
C THR A 79 -9.49 -1.74 0.14
N LEU A 80 -10.47 -2.24 0.90
CA LEU A 80 -11.86 -1.80 0.75
C LEU A 80 -12.01 -0.31 1.12
N LEU A 81 -11.38 0.14 2.22
CA LEU A 81 -11.34 1.55 2.58
C LEU A 81 -10.62 2.40 1.51
N LEU A 82 -9.49 1.92 0.98
CA LEU A 82 -8.73 2.56 -0.09
C LEU A 82 -9.63 2.83 -1.30
N SER A 83 -10.49 1.86 -1.64
CA SER A 83 -11.45 2.00 -2.74
C SER A 83 -12.44 3.16 -2.52
N VAL A 84 -12.87 3.38 -1.27
CA VAL A 84 -13.77 4.47 -0.86
C VAL A 84 -13.02 5.80 -0.84
N ILE A 85 -11.83 5.84 -0.24
CA ILE A 85 -10.97 7.03 -0.19
C ILE A 85 -10.68 7.53 -1.61
N LEU A 86 -10.21 6.66 -2.51
CA LEU A 86 -9.94 7.03 -3.89
C LEU A 86 -11.20 7.52 -4.63
N ARG A 87 -12.38 6.95 -4.32
CA ARG A 87 -13.64 7.43 -4.87
C ARG A 87 -13.96 8.85 -4.39
N LEU A 88 -13.77 9.15 -3.11
CA LEU A 88 -14.00 10.49 -2.55
C LEU A 88 -12.98 11.50 -3.10
N LEU A 89 -11.70 11.14 -3.16
CA LEU A 89 -10.65 11.99 -3.76
C LEU A 89 -10.91 12.24 -5.25
N SER A 90 -11.57 11.31 -5.95
CA SER A 90 -11.97 11.51 -7.34
C SER A 90 -12.98 12.64 -7.56
N LEU A 91 -13.58 13.18 -6.49
CA LEU A 91 -14.39 14.39 -6.55
C LEU A 91 -13.55 15.66 -6.77
N VAL A 92 -12.26 15.62 -6.40
CA VAL A 92 -11.32 16.75 -6.52
C VAL A 92 -10.57 16.71 -7.86
N THR A 93 -10.10 15.53 -8.27
CA THR A 93 -9.35 15.35 -9.54
C THR A 93 -9.64 14.00 -10.18
N LYS A 94 -9.46 13.90 -11.49
CA LYS A 94 -9.54 12.63 -12.24
C LYS A 94 -8.17 12.07 -12.61
N ALA A 95 -7.10 12.84 -12.42
CA ALA A 95 -5.75 12.41 -12.75
C ALA A 95 -5.29 11.29 -11.81
N ARG A 96 -4.94 10.13 -12.39
CA ARG A 96 -4.66 8.89 -11.64
C ARG A 96 -3.44 9.05 -10.72
N TYR A 97 -2.37 9.66 -11.22
CA TYR A 97 -1.19 9.92 -10.40
C TYR A 97 -1.51 10.83 -9.21
N SER A 98 -2.21 11.93 -9.45
CA SER A 98 -2.64 12.85 -8.38
C SER A 98 -3.51 12.15 -7.33
N LEU A 99 -4.44 11.28 -7.75
CA LEU A 99 -5.25 10.48 -6.82
C LEU A 99 -4.40 9.55 -5.95
N ALA A 100 -3.40 8.89 -6.54
CA ALA A 100 -2.49 8.03 -5.80
C ALA A 100 -1.64 8.81 -4.78
N VAL A 101 -1.13 9.99 -5.16
CA VAL A 101 -0.40 10.89 -4.25
C VAL A 101 -1.29 11.38 -3.11
N MET A 102 -2.51 11.85 -3.41
CA MET A 102 -3.45 12.30 -2.38
C MET A 102 -3.83 11.17 -1.42
N SER A 103 -4.08 9.97 -1.95
CA SER A 103 -4.39 8.78 -1.14
C SER A 103 -3.22 8.39 -0.25
N CYS A 104 -1.99 8.40 -0.78
CA CYS A 104 -0.76 8.20 0.00
C CYS A 104 -0.68 9.15 1.20
N VAL A 105 -0.95 10.44 1.00
CA VAL A 105 -0.93 11.43 2.09
C VAL A 105 -2.01 11.13 3.14
N VAL A 106 -3.23 10.78 2.72
CA VAL A 106 -4.31 10.39 3.64
C VAL A 106 -3.91 9.18 4.49
N TRP A 107 -3.37 8.13 3.86
CA TRP A 107 -2.97 6.91 4.55
C TRP A 107 -1.78 7.11 5.48
N ALA A 108 -0.77 7.87 5.05
CA ALA A 108 0.35 8.26 5.89
C ALA A 108 -0.15 9.01 7.12
N GLY A 109 -1.04 9.98 6.93
CA GLY A 109 -1.66 10.74 8.03
C GLY A 109 -2.42 9.84 9.01
N MET A 110 -3.28 8.94 8.51
CA MET A 110 -4.04 8.01 9.36
C MET A 110 -3.13 7.11 10.20
N HIS A 111 -2.05 6.59 9.62
CA HIS A 111 -1.11 5.71 10.33
C HIS A 111 -0.21 6.48 11.30
N SER A 112 0.15 7.73 10.97
CA SER A 112 0.86 8.62 11.90
C SER A 112 0.06 8.94 13.16
N LEU A 113 -1.27 8.78 13.17
CA LEU A 113 -2.08 8.93 14.38
C LEU A 113 -1.83 7.80 15.39
N ALA A 114 -1.45 6.61 14.92
CA ALA A 114 -1.13 5.47 15.78
C ALA A 114 0.35 5.46 16.17
N SER A 115 1.24 5.71 15.21
CA SER A 115 2.67 5.95 15.47
C SER A 115 3.22 6.91 14.41
N PRO A 116 3.74 8.09 14.79
CA PRO A 116 4.14 9.12 13.82
C PRO A 116 5.08 8.61 12.72
N ALA A 117 6.09 7.82 13.08
CA ALA A 117 7.07 7.28 12.15
C ALA A 117 6.48 6.20 11.22
N TRP A 118 5.45 5.48 11.67
CA TRP A 118 4.80 4.43 10.88
C TRP A 118 4.14 4.98 9.62
N GLY A 119 3.56 6.18 9.70
CA GLY A 119 3.01 6.87 8.53
C GLY A 119 4.03 7.09 7.41
N ILE A 120 5.30 7.32 7.74
CA ILE A 120 6.39 7.49 6.76
C ILE A 120 6.69 6.16 6.06
N VAL A 121 6.76 5.06 6.82
CA VAL A 121 7.04 3.71 6.29
C VAL A 121 5.93 3.27 5.33
N VAL A 122 4.66 3.49 5.70
CA VAL A 122 3.52 3.02 4.90
C VAL A 122 3.14 3.95 3.76
N ALA A 123 3.61 5.20 3.74
CA ALA A 123 3.29 6.16 2.68
C ALA A 123 3.57 5.59 1.29
N TRP A 124 4.80 5.09 1.07
CA TRP A 124 5.21 4.53 -0.22
C TRP A 124 4.37 3.32 -0.67
N PRO A 125 4.17 2.27 0.15
CA PRO A 125 3.35 1.14 -0.28
C PRO A 125 1.90 1.56 -0.56
N PHE A 126 1.30 2.47 0.21
CA PHE A 126 -0.05 2.96 -0.09
C PHE A 126 -0.14 3.78 -1.37
N PHE A 127 0.90 4.52 -1.74
CA PHE A 127 1.01 5.13 -3.08
C PHE A 127 0.95 4.05 -4.17
N VAL A 128 1.75 2.99 -4.03
CA VAL A 128 1.82 1.89 -5.00
C VAL A 128 0.50 1.11 -5.06
N PHE A 129 -0.13 0.81 -3.92
CA PHE A 129 -1.44 0.13 -3.87
C PHE A 129 -2.51 0.98 -4.54
N SER A 130 -2.47 2.30 -4.34
CA SER A 130 -3.38 3.24 -5.00
C SER A 130 -3.20 3.21 -6.52
N CYS A 131 -1.95 3.18 -7.00
CA CYS A 131 -1.67 3.05 -8.43
C CYS A 131 -2.21 1.71 -8.99
N ALA A 132 -1.98 0.61 -8.27
CA ALA A 132 -2.48 -0.71 -8.66
C ALA A 132 -3.99 -0.78 -8.73
N TYR A 133 -4.68 -0.25 -7.72
CA TYR A 133 -6.14 -0.13 -7.71
C TYR A 133 -6.61 0.67 -8.94
N LEU A 134 -6.06 1.87 -9.15
CA LEU A 134 -6.48 2.76 -10.25
C LEU A 134 -6.20 2.15 -11.63
N ALA A 135 -5.08 1.43 -11.79
CA ALA A 135 -4.73 0.73 -13.02
C ALA A 135 -5.77 -0.35 -13.38
N TRP A 136 -6.08 -1.23 -12.42
CA TRP A 136 -6.99 -2.35 -12.62
C TRP A 136 -8.48 -1.97 -12.55
N ARG A 137 -8.81 -0.78 -12.02
CA ARG A 137 -10.19 -0.26 -11.93
C ARG A 137 -10.90 -0.15 -13.26
N ARG A 138 -10.13 0.02 -14.34
CA ARG A 138 -10.60 0.05 -15.73
C ARG A 138 -11.18 -1.28 -16.21
N LYS A 139 -10.77 -2.41 -15.62
CA LYS A 139 -11.36 -3.72 -15.92
C LYS A 139 -12.63 -3.95 -15.12
N SER A 140 -12.54 -3.87 -13.79
CA SER A 140 -13.69 -3.83 -12.90
C SER A 140 -13.27 -3.39 -11.51
N TRP A 141 -14.24 -3.11 -10.65
CA TRP A 141 -13.97 -2.82 -9.24
C TRP A 141 -13.30 -4.01 -8.53
N TRP A 142 -13.79 -5.24 -8.76
CA TRP A 142 -13.21 -6.45 -8.17
C TRP A 142 -11.78 -6.72 -8.60
N HIS A 143 -11.42 -6.45 -9.85
CA HIS A 143 -10.02 -6.59 -10.29
C HIS A 143 -9.09 -5.59 -9.60
N ALA A 144 -9.57 -4.36 -9.35
CA ALA A 144 -8.81 -3.35 -8.64
C ALA A 144 -8.57 -3.71 -7.18
N VAL A 145 -9.63 -4.16 -6.50
CA VAL A 145 -9.54 -4.64 -5.12
C VAL A 145 -8.61 -5.84 -5.05
N ALA A 146 -8.77 -6.84 -5.91
CA ALA A 146 -7.92 -8.02 -5.93
C ALA A 146 -6.44 -7.67 -6.15
N ALA A 147 -6.13 -6.85 -7.17
CA ALA A 147 -4.74 -6.48 -7.46
C ALA A 147 -4.08 -5.75 -6.28
N ALA A 148 -4.71 -4.71 -5.73
CA ALA A 148 -4.17 -3.96 -4.61
C ALA A 148 -4.07 -4.82 -3.33
N CYS A 149 -5.12 -5.59 -3.02
CA CYS A 149 -5.16 -6.44 -1.83
C CYS A 149 -4.08 -7.51 -1.86
N LEU A 150 -3.87 -8.19 -3.00
CA LEU A 150 -2.83 -9.22 -3.10
C LEU A 150 -1.43 -8.66 -2.91
N ILE A 151 -1.14 -7.48 -3.49
CA ILE A 151 0.13 -6.79 -3.28
C ILE A 151 0.29 -6.42 -1.79
N HIS A 152 -0.79 -5.94 -1.17
CA HIS A 152 -0.80 -5.55 0.23
C HIS A 152 -0.63 -6.74 1.19
N MET A 153 -1.25 -7.89 0.91
CA MET A 153 -1.03 -9.12 1.67
C MET A 153 0.43 -9.58 1.56
N LEU A 154 1.02 -9.54 0.35
CA LEU A 154 2.43 -9.86 0.15
C LEU A 154 3.37 -8.88 0.89
N GLN A 155 3.02 -7.60 0.93
CA GLN A 155 3.75 -6.58 1.69
C GLN A 155 3.80 -6.93 3.18
N ASN A 156 2.70 -7.44 3.74
CA ASN A 156 2.56 -7.74 5.16
C ASN A 156 3.06 -9.13 5.57
N LEU A 157 3.51 -9.99 4.64
CA LEU A 157 4.06 -11.29 4.98
C LEU A 157 5.26 -11.20 5.92
N LEU A 158 6.22 -10.32 5.63
CA LEU A 158 7.43 -10.20 6.45
C LEU A 158 7.11 -9.66 7.87
N PRO A 159 6.37 -8.55 8.04
CA PRO A 159 5.91 -8.11 9.36
C PRO A 159 5.08 -9.17 10.10
N GLY A 160 4.17 -9.85 9.40
CA GLY A 160 3.35 -10.91 9.98
C GLY A 160 4.18 -12.07 10.51
N PHE A 161 5.16 -12.55 9.72
CA PHE A 161 6.08 -13.59 10.17
C PHE A 161 6.95 -13.13 11.34
N ALA A 162 7.43 -11.88 11.34
CA ALA A 162 8.20 -11.35 12.46
C ALA A 162 7.40 -11.45 13.75
N ILE A 163 6.15 -10.95 13.77
CA ILE A 163 5.26 -11.00 14.93
C ILE A 163 4.93 -12.44 15.35
N ALA A 164 4.67 -13.34 14.39
CA ALA A 164 4.36 -14.73 14.70
C ALA A 164 5.54 -15.50 15.33
N LEU A 165 6.78 -15.06 15.07
CA LEU A 165 8.00 -15.69 15.57
C LEU A 165 8.51 -15.06 16.87
N THR A 166 8.14 -13.81 17.15
CA THR A 166 8.56 -13.08 18.35
C THR A 166 7.48 -12.96 19.42
N GLY A 167 6.21 -13.18 19.07
CA GLY A 167 5.05 -13.12 19.97
C GLY A 167 4.64 -14.44 20.61
#